data_AF-A0A9E4IEV0-F1
#
_entry.id   AF-A0A9E4IEV0-F1
#
_cell.length_a   1.000
_cell.length_b   1.000
_cell.length_c   1.000
_cell.angle_alpha   90.00
_cell.angle_beta   90.00
_cell.angle_gamma   90.00
#
_symmetry.space_group_name_H-M   'P 1'
#
loop_
_entity.id
_entity.type
_entity.pdbx_description
1 polymer ?
#
loop_
_entity_poly.entity_id
_entity_poly.type
_entity_poly.pdbx_seq_one_letter_code
_entity_poly.pdbx_strand_id
1 'polypeptide(L)'
;MADILIAEITEGSADGGVRPGIIGEIGAYRDPMTPAEERVLRAGGLAHLETGVSIYTHAARSTVGIEQARILLRIGVPPERIVIGHSDTVPRKDYWSELLDMGVTLGFDTVRPHFPYDVEVRVAGLVWLAERGCLDRVVVSNDVWFR
;
A
#
# COMPACT_ATOMS: atom_id res chain seq x y z
N MET A 1 9.30 15.66 -8.75
CA MET A 1 8.53 15.10 -7.61
C MET A 1 9.29 13.96 -6.96
N ALA A 2 9.85 13.01 -7.74
CA ALA A 2 10.78 12.03 -7.19
C ALA A 2 11.95 12.69 -6.44
N ASP A 3 12.56 13.74 -7.02
CA ASP A 3 13.66 14.48 -6.36
C ASP A 3 13.30 15.06 -4.99
N ILE A 4 12.04 15.47 -4.80
CA ILE A 4 11.56 15.99 -3.51
C ILE A 4 11.52 14.84 -2.49
N LEU A 5 10.93 13.70 -2.86
CA LEU A 5 10.88 12.51 -2.00
C LEU A 5 12.29 12.02 -1.66
N ILE A 6 13.19 11.98 -2.64
CA ILE A 6 14.58 11.57 -2.45
C ILE A 6 15.27 12.51 -1.47
N ALA A 7 15.18 13.83 -1.68
CA ALA A 7 15.78 14.82 -0.78
C ALA A 7 15.23 14.69 0.64
N GLU A 8 13.91 14.55 0.83
CA GLU A 8 13.33 14.33 2.16
C GLU A 8 13.87 13.06 2.84
N ILE A 9 14.02 11.95 2.09
CA ILE A 9 14.56 10.69 2.60
C ILE A 9 16.05 10.80 2.94
N THR A 10 16.86 11.43 2.08
CA THR A 10 18.32 11.41 2.19
C THR A 10 18.89 12.56 3.00
N GLU A 11 18.19 13.69 3.05
CA GLU A 11 18.64 14.91 3.74
C GLU A 11 17.82 15.17 5.01
N GLY A 12 16.56 14.72 5.04
CA GLY A 12 15.61 14.94 6.13
C GLY A 12 14.54 15.97 5.76
N SER A 13 13.43 15.96 6.49
CA SER A 13 12.37 16.94 6.28
C SER A 13 12.82 18.35 6.64
N ALA A 14 12.21 19.34 5.98
CA ALA A 14 12.48 20.75 6.23
C ALA A 14 12.27 21.14 7.72
N ASP A 15 11.36 20.45 8.40
CA ASP A 15 10.92 20.74 9.77
C ASP A 15 11.69 19.93 10.83
N GLY A 16 13.01 19.85 10.72
CA GLY A 16 13.87 19.33 11.78
C GLY A 16 14.75 18.14 11.42
N GLY A 17 14.90 17.81 10.13
CA GLY A 17 15.87 16.83 9.65
C GLY A 17 15.49 15.36 9.93
N VAL A 18 14.25 15.10 10.36
CA VAL A 18 13.74 13.73 10.52
C VAL A 18 13.57 13.12 9.13
N ARG A 19 14.07 11.89 8.96
CA ARG A 19 14.02 11.18 7.67
C ARG A 19 12.86 10.19 7.66
N PRO A 20 11.99 10.22 6.64
CA PRO A 20 10.93 9.22 6.48
C PRO A 20 11.52 7.83 6.24
N GLY A 21 10.95 6.84 6.91
CA GLY A 21 11.33 5.42 6.76
C GLY A 21 10.47 4.65 5.76
N ILE A 22 9.48 5.30 5.16
CA ILE A 22 8.56 4.73 4.17
C ILE A 22 8.09 5.83 3.20
N ILE A 23 7.87 5.49 1.94
CA ILE A 23 7.24 6.37 0.95
C ILE A 23 5.74 6.10 0.99
N GLY A 24 4.95 7.06 1.50
CA GLY A 24 3.50 6.91 1.53
C GLY A 24 2.77 7.86 2.47
N GLU A 25 1.44 7.71 2.57
CA GLU A 25 0.63 6.83 1.72
C GLU A 25 0.41 7.45 0.32
N ILE A 26 0.63 6.68 -0.76
CA ILE A 26 0.39 7.17 -2.12
C ILE A 26 -1.06 6.88 -2.55
N GLY A 27 -1.86 7.95 -2.61
CA GLY A 27 -3.27 8.02 -3.01
C GLY A 27 -3.61 7.54 -4.42
N ALA A 28 -4.58 6.62 -4.54
CA ALA A 28 -5.44 6.53 -5.72
C ALA A 28 -6.91 6.32 -5.32
N TYR A 29 -7.84 7.03 -5.96
CA TYR A 29 -9.26 6.97 -5.60
C TYR A 29 -9.96 5.72 -6.15
N ARG A 30 -9.78 5.41 -7.44
CA ARG A 30 -10.36 4.24 -8.09
C ARG A 30 -9.65 3.90 -9.40
N ASP A 31 -9.93 2.73 -9.94
CA ASP A 31 -9.57 2.34 -11.30
C ASP A 31 -10.54 2.97 -12.33
N PRO A 32 -10.05 3.61 -13.42
CA PRO A 32 -8.64 3.90 -13.71
C PRO A 32 -8.11 5.07 -12.90
N MET A 33 -6.81 5.05 -12.59
CA MET A 33 -6.13 6.20 -12.00
C MET A 33 -6.16 7.43 -12.91
N THR A 34 -6.22 8.61 -12.29
CA THR A 34 -5.99 9.86 -12.99
C THR A 34 -4.51 10.01 -13.37
N PRO A 35 -4.18 10.82 -14.41
CA PRO A 35 -2.79 11.11 -14.74
C PRO A 35 -1.99 11.73 -13.58
N ALA A 36 -2.67 12.45 -12.68
CA ALA A 36 -2.03 13.03 -11.50
C ALA A 36 -1.65 11.95 -10.48
N GLU A 37 -2.56 11.03 -10.14
CA GLU A 37 -2.31 9.90 -9.24
C GLU A 37 -1.20 8.99 -9.79
N GLU A 38 -1.27 8.62 -11.08
CA GLU A 38 -0.23 7.81 -11.71
C GLU A 38 1.14 8.51 -11.67
N ARG A 39 1.19 9.83 -11.92
CA ARG A 39 2.43 10.60 -11.83
C ARG A 39 3.03 10.58 -10.42
N VAL A 40 2.21 10.64 -9.37
CA VAL A 40 2.67 10.55 -7.97
C VAL A 40 3.19 9.15 -7.68
N LEU A 41 2.44 8.11 -8.07
CA LEU A 41 2.86 6.73 -7.90
C LEU A 41 4.20 6.43 -8.58
N ARG A 42 4.36 6.89 -9.82
CA ARG A 42 5.63 6.78 -10.56
C ARG A 42 6.77 7.50 -9.85
N ALA A 43 6.51 8.69 -9.29
CA ALA A 43 7.50 9.41 -8.51
C ALA A 43 7.94 8.62 -7.26
N GLY A 44 7.00 7.97 -6.56
CA GLY A 44 7.31 7.07 -5.45
C GLY A 44 8.13 5.85 -5.87
N GLY A 45 7.80 5.22 -7.00
CA GLY A 45 8.58 4.13 -7.58
C GLY A 45 10.01 4.53 -7.91
N LEU A 46 10.22 5.70 -8.53
CA LEU A 46 11.55 6.22 -8.82
C LEU A 46 12.34 6.56 -7.54
N ALA A 47 11.68 7.17 -6.54
CA ALA A 47 12.31 7.45 -5.26
C ALA A 47 12.72 6.17 -4.51
N HIS A 48 11.95 5.09 -4.63
CA HIS A 48 12.33 3.79 -4.11
C HIS A 48 13.62 3.27 -4.77
N LEU A 49 13.75 3.36 -6.09
CA LEU A 49 14.94 2.86 -6.78
C LEU A 49 16.23 3.55 -6.31
N GLU A 50 16.16 4.83 -5.97
CA GLU A 50 17.31 5.60 -5.50
C GLU A 50 17.60 5.40 -4.00
N THR A 51 16.58 5.14 -3.19
CA THR A 51 16.71 5.17 -1.71
C THR A 51 16.55 3.81 -1.03
N GLY A 52 15.95 2.83 -1.70
CA GLY A 52 15.62 1.51 -1.15
C GLY A 52 14.49 1.51 -0.10
N VAL A 53 13.84 2.65 0.14
CA VAL A 53 12.75 2.79 1.10
C VAL A 53 11.46 2.16 0.55
N SER A 54 10.77 1.35 1.35
CA SER A 54 9.54 0.67 0.92
C SER A 54 8.40 1.65 0.61
N ILE A 55 7.42 1.21 -0.18
CA ILE A 55 6.26 2.00 -0.60
C ILE A 55 4.99 1.48 0.08
N TYR A 56 4.17 2.39 0.60
CA TYR A 56 2.82 2.13 1.07
C TYR A 56 1.81 2.89 0.21
N THR A 57 0.85 2.19 -0.40
CA THR A 57 -0.19 2.81 -1.24
C THR A 57 -1.51 2.95 -0.49
N HIS A 58 -2.39 3.78 -1.04
CA HIS A 58 -3.78 3.92 -0.62
C HIS A 58 -4.67 3.40 -1.76
N ALA A 59 -5.46 2.37 -1.50
CA ALA A 59 -6.40 1.78 -2.46
C ALA A 59 -7.77 1.46 -1.80
N ALA A 60 -8.37 2.46 -1.14
CA ALA A 60 -9.62 2.26 -0.40
C ALA A 60 -10.80 1.93 -1.32
N ARG A 61 -11.52 0.83 -1.00
CA ARG A 61 -12.81 0.43 -1.59
C ARG A 61 -12.77 0.30 -3.11
N SER A 62 -11.61 0.02 -3.68
CA SER A 62 -11.39 -0.12 -5.11
C SER A 62 -10.32 -1.16 -5.40
N THR A 63 -10.43 -1.84 -6.54
CA THR A 63 -9.41 -2.78 -7.02
C THR A 63 -8.19 -2.09 -7.64
N VAL A 64 -8.09 -0.76 -7.54
CA VAL A 64 -6.99 0.05 -8.09
C VAL A 64 -5.60 -0.38 -7.61
N GLY A 65 -5.51 -1.06 -6.47
CA GLY A 65 -4.26 -1.64 -5.96
C GLY A 65 -3.57 -2.58 -6.95
N ILE A 66 -4.34 -3.27 -7.82
CA ILE A 66 -3.79 -4.08 -8.92
C ILE A 66 -3.03 -3.21 -9.92
N GLU A 67 -3.61 -2.08 -10.33
CA GLU A 67 -2.97 -1.14 -11.26
C GLU A 67 -1.73 -0.50 -10.61
N GLN A 68 -1.83 -0.13 -9.33
CA GLN A 68 -0.71 0.42 -8.58
C GLN A 68 0.47 -0.57 -8.52
N ALA A 69 0.21 -1.83 -8.16
CA ALA A 69 1.21 -2.89 -8.13
C ALA A 69 1.86 -3.07 -9.51
N ARG A 70 1.07 -3.19 -10.57
CA ARG A 70 1.57 -3.35 -11.95
C ARG A 70 2.50 -2.21 -12.39
N ILE A 71 2.19 -0.97 -12.03
CA ILE A 71 3.03 0.18 -12.38
C ILE A 71 4.34 0.16 -11.59
N LEU A 72 4.29 -0.07 -10.28
CA LEU A 72 5.49 -0.14 -9.45
C LEU A 72 6.42 -1.29 -9.85
N LEU A 73 5.85 -2.47 -10.15
CA LEU A 73 6.62 -3.61 -10.66
C LEU A 73 7.26 -3.31 -12.02
N ARG A 74 6.55 -2.60 -12.92
CA ARG A 74 7.11 -2.19 -14.22
C ARG A 74 8.24 -1.18 -14.08
N ILE A 75 8.21 -0.34 -13.04
CA ILE A 75 9.32 0.56 -12.71
C ILE A 75 10.54 -0.23 -12.21
N GLY A 76 10.33 -1.41 -11.63
CA GLY A 76 11.38 -2.28 -11.10
C GLY A 76 11.45 -2.32 -9.57
N VAL A 77 10.43 -1.80 -8.88
CA VAL A 77 10.32 -1.94 -7.42
C VAL A 77 10.12 -3.42 -7.08
N PRO A 78 10.95 -4.02 -6.19
CA PRO A 78 10.74 -5.39 -5.77
C PRO A 78 9.37 -5.56 -5.09
N PRO A 79 8.61 -6.62 -5.39
CA PRO A 79 7.26 -6.80 -4.88
C PRO A 79 7.18 -6.78 -3.35
N GLU A 80 8.18 -7.33 -2.65
CA GLU A 80 8.27 -7.34 -1.20
C GLU A 80 8.46 -5.96 -0.56
N ARG A 81 8.75 -4.93 -1.37
CA ARG A 81 8.88 -3.54 -0.94
C ARG A 81 7.61 -2.72 -1.16
N ILE A 82 6.51 -3.37 -1.60
CA ILE A 82 5.24 -2.72 -1.91
C ILE A 82 4.16 -3.23 -0.95
N VAL A 83 3.49 -2.31 -0.27
CA VAL A 83 2.25 -2.59 0.47
C VAL A 83 1.07 -1.94 -0.23
N ILE A 84 0.04 -2.74 -0.54
CA ILE A 84 -1.24 -2.25 -1.05
C ILE A 84 -2.16 -1.98 0.13
N GLY A 85 -2.25 -0.72 0.55
CA GLY A 85 -3.08 -0.31 1.68
C GLY A 85 -4.57 -0.47 1.41
N HIS A 86 -5.33 -0.58 2.49
CA HIS A 86 -6.78 -0.76 2.46
C HIS A 86 -7.27 -1.98 1.66
N SER A 87 -6.42 -3.00 1.47
CA SER A 87 -6.79 -4.24 0.79
C SER A 87 -7.96 -4.95 1.46
N ASP A 88 -8.14 -4.72 2.76
CA ASP A 88 -9.22 -5.24 3.58
C ASP A 88 -10.58 -4.57 3.35
N THR A 89 -10.59 -3.37 2.75
CA THR A 89 -11.82 -2.68 2.31
C THR A 89 -12.40 -3.24 1.00
N VAL A 90 -11.67 -4.16 0.35
CA VAL A 90 -12.13 -4.95 -0.80
C VAL A 90 -12.13 -6.43 -0.38
N PRO A 91 -13.17 -6.89 0.34
CA PRO A 91 -13.19 -8.22 0.95
C PRO A 91 -13.48 -9.33 -0.06
N ARG A 92 -12.58 -9.47 -1.04
CA ARG A 92 -12.70 -10.41 -2.15
C ARG A 92 -11.44 -11.25 -2.27
N LYS A 93 -11.62 -12.56 -2.22
CA LYS A 93 -10.54 -13.56 -2.27
C LYS A 93 -9.77 -13.55 -3.59
N ASP A 94 -10.45 -13.26 -4.70
CA ASP A 94 -9.83 -13.16 -6.02
C ASP A 94 -8.89 -11.94 -6.10
N TYR A 95 -9.31 -10.79 -5.56
CA TYR A 95 -8.48 -9.59 -5.46
C TYR A 95 -7.22 -9.83 -4.61
N TRP A 96 -7.38 -10.43 -3.42
CA TRP A 96 -6.23 -10.76 -2.57
C TRP A 96 -5.28 -11.76 -3.23
N SER A 97 -5.82 -12.79 -3.90
CA SER A 97 -5.00 -13.78 -4.61
C SER A 97 -4.21 -13.12 -5.73
N GLU A 98 -4.83 -12.26 -6.54
CA GLU A 98 -4.14 -11.57 -7.64
C GLU A 98 -2.99 -10.69 -7.14
N LEU A 99 -3.17 -9.97 -6.04
CA LEU A 99 -2.09 -9.19 -5.43
C LEU A 99 -0.97 -10.09 -4.86
N LEU A 100 -1.32 -11.20 -4.21
CA LEU A 100 -0.33 -12.15 -3.68
C LEU A 100 0.45 -12.85 -4.80
N ASP A 101 -0.19 -13.15 -5.93
CA ASP A 101 0.47 -13.71 -7.13
C ASP A 101 1.48 -12.72 -7.72
N MET A 102 1.27 -11.41 -7.53
CA MET A 102 2.25 -10.37 -7.85
C MET A 102 3.37 -10.24 -6.80
N GLY A 103 3.26 -10.93 -5.67
CA GLY A 103 4.24 -10.96 -4.58
C GLY A 103 4.19 -9.77 -3.61
N VAL A 104 3.22 -8.86 -3.77
CA VAL A 104 3.10 -7.66 -2.92
C VAL A 104 2.50 -7.99 -1.55
N THR A 105 2.61 -7.06 -0.61
CA THR A 105 2.06 -7.19 0.74
C THR A 105 0.66 -6.56 0.80
N LEU A 106 -0.28 -7.25 1.45
CA LEU A 106 -1.63 -6.75 1.69
C LEU A 106 -1.69 -5.91 2.97
N GLY A 107 -2.18 -4.68 2.86
CA GLY A 107 -2.53 -3.84 4.00
C GLY A 107 -3.94 -4.17 4.51
N PHE A 108 -4.02 -4.90 5.62
CA PHE A 108 -5.25 -5.05 6.42
C PHE A 108 -5.26 -3.98 7.50
N ASP A 109 -5.35 -2.74 7.06
CA ASP A 109 -5.03 -1.57 7.88
C ASP A 109 -6.26 -0.82 8.38
N THR A 110 -7.48 -1.27 8.09
CA THR A 110 -8.71 -0.63 8.58
C THR A 110 -9.47 -1.47 9.61
N VAL A 111 -8.76 -2.30 10.39
CA VAL A 111 -9.34 -3.12 11.47
C VAL A 111 -9.72 -2.22 12.65
N ARG A 112 -10.94 -1.66 12.64
CA ARG A 112 -11.41 -0.72 13.67
C ARG A 112 -12.48 -1.36 14.56
N PRO A 113 -12.35 -1.33 15.90
CA PRO A 113 -13.27 -2.03 16.80
C PRO A 113 -14.70 -1.46 16.81
N HIS A 114 -14.89 -0.23 16.33
CA HIS A 114 -16.18 0.46 16.33
C HIS A 114 -17.15 -0.05 15.27
N PHE A 115 -16.71 -0.92 14.35
CA PHE A 115 -17.54 -1.49 13.28
C PHE A 115 -17.50 -3.03 13.34
N PRO A 116 -18.33 -3.69 14.16
CA PRO A 116 -18.25 -5.13 14.41
C PRO A 116 -18.34 -6.01 13.17
N TYR A 117 -19.28 -5.72 12.26
CA TYR A 117 -19.43 -6.45 10.99
C TYR A 117 -18.16 -6.37 10.13
N ASP A 118 -17.60 -5.17 10.06
CA ASP A 118 -16.37 -4.87 9.34
C ASP A 118 -15.17 -5.63 9.93
N VAL A 119 -15.11 -5.78 11.26
CA VAL A 119 -14.10 -6.59 11.94
C VAL A 119 -14.29 -8.07 11.62
N GLU A 120 -15.52 -8.60 11.66
CA GLU A 120 -15.80 -10.00 11.33
C GLU A 120 -15.37 -10.35 9.90
N VAL A 121 -15.68 -9.50 8.92
CA VAL A 121 -15.27 -9.68 7.53
C VAL A 121 -13.74 -9.70 7.39
N ARG A 122 -13.04 -8.79 8.08
CA ARG A 122 -11.58 -8.69 8.04
C ARG A 122 -10.90 -9.90 8.70
N VAL A 123 -11.40 -10.33 9.86
CA VAL A 123 -10.91 -11.53 10.56
C VAL A 123 -11.14 -12.77 9.69
N ALA A 124 -12.31 -12.92 9.06
CA ALA A 124 -12.57 -14.02 8.15
C ALA A 124 -11.60 -14.03 6.95
N GLY A 125 -11.23 -12.85 6.43
CA GLY A 125 -10.19 -12.69 5.42
C GLY A 125 -8.80 -13.14 5.90
N LEU A 126 -8.39 -12.70 7.09
CA LEU A 126 -7.12 -13.08 7.70
C LEU A 126 -7.03 -14.59 7.96
N VAL A 127 -8.12 -15.22 8.46
CA VAL A 127 -8.18 -16.68 8.63
C VAL A 127 -8.02 -17.39 7.29
N TRP A 128 -8.71 -16.93 6.25
CA TRP A 128 -8.60 -17.51 4.91
C TRP A 128 -7.18 -17.41 4.33
N LEU A 129 -6.46 -16.30 4.59
CA LEU A 129 -5.06 -16.11 4.23
C LEU A 129 -4.13 -17.02 5.06
N ALA A 130 -4.43 -17.20 6.34
CA ALA A 130 -3.68 -18.09 7.24
C ALA A 130 -3.75 -19.56 6.81
N GLU A 131 -4.93 -20.05 6.46
CA GLU A 131 -5.14 -21.41 5.95
C GLU A 131 -4.36 -21.69 4.65
N ARG A 132 -3.95 -20.65 3.94
CA ARG A 132 -3.16 -20.71 2.71
C ARG A 132 -1.67 -20.45 2.90
N GLY A 133 -1.24 -20.16 4.14
CA GLY A 133 0.14 -19.85 4.45
C GLY A 133 0.63 -18.50 3.91
N CYS A 134 -0.27 -17.55 3.67
CA CYS A 134 0.06 -16.24 3.06
C CYS A 134 0.26 -15.11 4.08
N LEU A 135 0.29 -15.39 5.39
CA LEU A 135 0.38 -14.35 6.42
C LEU A 135 1.72 -13.61 6.44
N ASP A 136 2.78 -14.17 5.85
CA ASP A 136 4.05 -13.50 5.63
C ASP A 136 3.94 -12.29 4.69
N ARG A 137 2.83 -12.18 3.95
CA ARG A 137 2.50 -11.09 3.03
C ARG A 137 1.32 -10.24 3.50
N VAL A 138 1.10 -10.16 4.81
CA VAL A 138 0.02 -9.34 5.38
C VAL A 138 0.56 -8.46 6.50
N VAL A 139 0.18 -7.19 6.49
CA VAL A 139 0.34 -6.28 7.64
C VAL A 139 -1.03 -5.87 8.16
N VAL A 140 -1.13 -5.68 9.48
CA VAL A 140 -2.38 -5.36 10.16
C VAL A 140 -2.26 -4.02 10.89
N SER A 141 -3.25 -3.15 10.73
CA SER A 141 -3.32 -1.86 11.41
C SER A 141 -4.77 -1.40 11.60
N ASN A 142 -4.95 -0.21 12.16
CA ASN A 142 -6.26 0.40 12.44
C ASN A 142 -6.56 1.63 11.57
N ASP A 143 -5.52 2.26 10.98
CA ASP A 143 -5.63 3.50 10.20
C ASP A 143 -6.33 4.62 10.99
N VAL A 144 -5.88 4.88 12.22
CA VAL A 144 -6.50 5.94 13.04
C VAL A 144 -6.14 7.31 12.44
N TRP A 145 -7.14 8.04 11.93
CA TRP A 145 -7.01 9.41 11.44
C TRP A 145 -8.10 10.31 12.06
N PHE A 146 -7.78 11.59 12.23
CA PHE A 146 -8.71 12.60 12.74
C PHE A 146 -9.37 13.35 11.59
N ARG A 147 -10.64 13.70 11.77
CA ARG A 147 -11.39 14.53 10.82
C ARG A 147 -11.19 16.01 11.10
#